data_AF-A0A7S3V871-F1
#
_entry.id   AF-A0A7S3V871-F1
#
_cell.length_a   1.000
_cell.length_b   1.000
_cell.length_c   1.000
_cell.angle_alpha   90.00
_cell.angle_beta   90.00
_cell.angle_gamma   90.00
#
_symmetry.space_group_name_H-M   'P 1'
#
loop_
_entity.id
_entity.type
_entity.pdbx_description
1 polymer ?
#
loop_
_entity_poly.entity_id
_entity_poly.type
_entity_poly.pdbx_seq_one_letter_code
_entity_poly.pdbx_strand_id
1 'polypeptide(L)'
;MKVTGIIVRRRSLGKNLAFADIKVLEKTEDKSDLSDSCKRPNETSTCVDTEGERPPLKIIFRRHSSSWDADALTTFPTKNSELPYGAKVELDLFEQIQPPGANADSPKYEVRRWSILVDPRMEAIKCARQEITKDEQVQEQQVNSSSDLPQSTDGILATKYFASRTSQYLKYNKQKKSPRTKLHDNDKSENLSHMQDNTPKNLLKFDQCSHGDKKEKGQRAKIFARYLIDKFGLDLMRGGVMDVAGGKGQLSIELALQAKSYCIIIDPLIRGHGDTPMLRKRTVKKLQSADSPLPVYRPIIFSLNENCLKIVEESSCIVG
;
A
#
# COMPACT_ATOMS: atom_id res chain seq x y z
N MET A 1 -28.27 9.09 2.15
CA MET A 1 -27.42 10.18 2.70
C MET A 1 -26.19 10.29 1.83
N LYS A 2 -25.95 11.45 1.20
CA LYS A 2 -24.77 11.66 0.37
C LYS A 2 -23.61 12.25 1.18
N VAL A 3 -22.45 11.61 1.08
CA VAL A 3 -21.22 11.99 1.79
C VAL A 3 -20.06 12.06 0.82
N THR A 4 -19.33 13.16 0.86
CA THR A 4 -18.02 13.27 0.21
C THR A 4 -16.93 13.26 1.27
N GLY A 5 -15.91 12.42 1.11
CA GLY A 5 -14.88 12.25 2.12
C GLY A 5 -13.60 11.57 1.62
N ILE A 6 -12.64 11.40 2.52
CA ILE A 6 -11.35 10.76 2.24
C ILE A 6 -11.26 9.43 2.98
N ILE A 7 -10.79 8.38 2.30
CA ILE A 7 -10.57 7.07 2.90
C ILE A 7 -9.32 7.10 3.78
N VAL A 8 -9.51 7.02 5.10
CA VAL A 8 -8.42 7.03 6.10
C VAL A 8 -8.07 5.64 6.63
N ARG A 9 -8.91 4.64 6.37
CA ARG A 9 -8.63 3.22 6.63
C ARG A 9 -9.50 2.37 5.72
N ARG A 10 -8.99 1.21 5.30
CA ARG A 10 -9.77 0.17 4.63
C ARG A 10 -9.40 -1.21 5.14
N ARG A 11 -10.37 -2.11 5.21
CA ARG A 11 -10.19 -3.53 5.53
C ARG A 11 -11.11 -4.35 4.65
N SER A 12 -10.60 -5.36 3.97
CA SER A 12 -11.41 -6.31 3.19
C SER A 12 -11.46 -7.63 3.94
N LEU A 13 -12.68 -8.15 4.15
CA LEU A 13 -12.93 -9.48 4.72
C LEU A 13 -13.41 -10.45 3.64
N GLY A 14 -12.72 -10.47 2.49
CA GLY A 14 -12.98 -11.38 1.39
C GLY A 14 -13.62 -10.71 0.16
N LYS A 15 -14.39 -11.50 -0.60
CA LYS A 15 -14.94 -11.06 -1.89
C LYS A 15 -16.22 -10.21 -1.76
N ASN A 16 -16.91 -10.33 -0.64
CA ASN A 16 -18.29 -9.84 -0.49
C ASN A 16 -18.44 -8.80 0.63
N LEU A 17 -17.36 -8.53 1.38
CA LEU A 17 -17.40 -7.67 2.55
C LEU A 17 -16.14 -6.82 2.67
N ALA A 18 -16.33 -5.52 2.84
CA ALA A 18 -15.27 -4.58 3.14
C ALA A 18 -15.75 -3.46 4.06
N PHE A 19 -14.80 -2.85 4.75
CA PHE A 19 -15.01 -1.76 5.69
C PHE A 19 -14.08 -0.61 5.30
N ALA A 20 -14.57 0.60 5.47
CA ALA A 20 -13.73 1.79 5.38
C ALA A 20 -14.07 2.78 6.50
N ASP A 21 -13.07 3.54 6.91
CA ASP A 21 -13.24 4.71 7.76
C ASP A 21 -13.08 5.93 6.86
N ILE A 22 -14.07 6.82 6.84
CA ILE A 22 -14.14 7.99 5.96
C ILE A 22 -14.02 9.27 6.78
N LYS A 23 -13.01 10.09 6.51
CA LYS A 23 -12.96 11.46 7.01
C LYS A 23 -13.88 12.31 6.15
N VAL A 24 -15.04 12.67 6.70
CA VAL A 24 -16.07 13.44 6.00
C VAL A 24 -15.57 14.84 5.71
N LEU A 25 -15.72 15.29 4.47
CA LEU A 25 -15.43 16.66 4.04
C LEU A 25 -16.73 17.45 3.91
N GLU A 26 -17.72 16.87 3.23
CA GLU A 26 -19.01 17.48 2.95
C GLU A 26 -20.11 16.44 3.19
N LYS A 27 -21.20 16.87 3.83
CA LYS A 27 -22.38 16.05 4.09
C LYS A 27 -23.58 16.77 3.51
N THR A 28 -24.25 16.14 2.54
CA THR A 28 -25.51 16.66 1.99
C THR A 28 -26.64 15.84 2.59
N GLU A 29 -27.39 16.46 3.49
CA GLU A 29 -28.63 15.87 4.00
C GLU A 29 -29.71 16.19 2.98
N ASP A 30 -30.26 15.14 2.36
CA ASP A 30 -31.42 15.28 1.47
C ASP A 30 -32.57 15.78 2.34
N LYS A 31 -32.83 17.10 2.30
CA LYS A 31 -34.02 17.72 2.89
C LYS A 31 -35.21 17.36 2.01
N SER A 32 -35.58 16.08 1.98
CA SER A 32 -36.83 15.65 1.36
C SER A 32 -37.97 16.02 2.32
N ASP A 33 -38.47 17.23 2.11
CA ASP A 33 -39.84 17.68 2.31
C ASP A 33 -40.67 16.96 3.38
N LEU A 34 -40.88 17.66 4.50
CA LEU A 34 -42.17 17.69 5.17
C LEU A 34 -42.30 18.93 6.08
N SER A 35 -43.18 19.82 5.64
CA SER A 35 -43.94 20.86 6.37
C SER A 35 -43.49 22.32 6.23
N ASP A 36 -44.21 22.93 5.30
CA ASP A 36 -44.60 24.32 5.13
C ASP A 36 -44.70 25.14 6.43
N SER A 37 -43.77 26.07 6.65
CA SER A 37 -44.09 27.31 7.40
C SER A 37 -43.08 28.42 7.06
N CYS A 38 -43.63 29.53 6.56
CA CYS A 38 -42.97 30.76 6.16
C CYS A 38 -41.91 31.27 7.15
N LYS A 39 -40.60 31.08 6.86
CA LYS A 39 -39.54 31.91 7.45
C LYS A 39 -38.45 32.25 6.43
N ARG A 40 -37.97 33.48 6.57
CA ARG A 40 -37.32 34.38 5.61
C ARG A 40 -36.03 33.83 4.96
N PRO A 41 -35.71 34.25 3.73
CA PRO A 41 -34.43 33.96 3.10
C PRO A 41 -33.32 34.85 3.68
N ASN A 42 -32.08 34.36 3.60
CA ASN A 42 -30.80 35.08 3.78
C ASN A 42 -30.01 34.84 5.07
N GLU A 43 -29.73 33.60 5.43
CA GLU A 43 -28.49 33.30 6.18
C GLU A 43 -27.83 32.04 5.61
N THR A 44 -26.90 32.24 4.68
CA THR A 44 -25.95 31.21 4.24
C THR A 44 -25.05 30.90 5.42
N SER A 45 -25.49 30.00 6.30
CA SER A 45 -24.73 29.57 7.46
C SER A 45 -23.55 28.72 7.01
N THR A 46 -22.46 29.39 6.64
CA THR A 46 -21.11 28.82 6.71
C THR A 46 -20.79 28.62 8.18
N CYS A 47 -21.19 27.47 8.71
CA CYS A 47 -20.70 26.99 10.00
C CYS A 47 -19.17 26.80 9.88
N VAL A 48 -18.44 27.81 10.35
CA VAL A 48 -17.01 27.71 10.64
C VAL A 48 -16.90 26.87 11.89
N ASP A 49 -17.02 25.55 11.72
CA ASP A 49 -16.77 24.58 12.77
C ASP A 49 -15.31 24.71 13.18
N THR A 50 -15.08 25.13 14.42
CA THR A 50 -13.79 25.01 15.11
C THR A 50 -13.26 23.59 14.90
N GLU A 51 -11.97 23.43 14.59
CA GLU A 51 -11.28 22.19 14.17
C GLU A 51 -11.25 21.05 15.22
N GLY A 52 -12.35 20.80 15.93
CA GLY A 52 -12.55 19.55 16.64
C GLY A 52 -12.59 18.41 15.63
N GLU A 53 -11.56 17.56 15.62
CA GLU A 53 -11.48 16.41 14.73
C GLU A 53 -12.69 15.51 14.93
N ARG A 54 -13.67 15.62 14.02
CA ARG A 54 -14.81 14.70 14.00
C ARG A 54 -14.29 13.27 13.77
N PRO A 55 -14.77 12.28 14.54
CA PRO A 55 -14.37 10.91 14.34
C PRO A 55 -14.73 10.45 12.92
N PRO A 56 -13.91 9.60 12.28
CA PRO A 56 -14.19 9.15 10.93
C PRO A 56 -15.44 8.28 10.90
N LEU A 57 -16.21 8.41 9.81
CA LEU A 57 -17.42 7.65 9.54
C LEU A 57 -17.07 6.20 9.18
N LYS A 58 -17.50 5.25 10.00
CA LYS A 58 -17.31 3.81 9.74
C LYS A 58 -18.41 3.32 8.79
N ILE A 59 -18.01 2.89 7.60
CA ILE A 59 -18.92 2.40 6.55
C ILE A 59 -18.62 0.95 6.19
N ILE A 60 -19.65 0.23 5.73
CA ILE A 60 -19.54 -1.14 5.25
C ILE A 60 -19.99 -1.22 3.79
N PHE A 61 -19.29 -2.04 3.03
CA PHE A 61 -19.65 -2.40 1.67
C PHE A 61 -20.04 -3.88 1.65
N ARG A 62 -21.23 -4.20 1.13
CA ARG A 62 -21.73 -5.57 0.96
C ARG A 62 -22.16 -5.83 -0.48
N ARG A 63 -21.51 -6.81 -1.14
CA ARG A 63 -21.73 -7.06 -2.58
C ARG A 63 -23.11 -7.64 -2.91
N HIS A 64 -23.67 -8.42 -1.99
CA HIS A 64 -24.97 -9.09 -2.15
C HIS A 64 -26.07 -8.40 -1.34
N SER A 65 -25.88 -7.12 -0.99
CA SER A 65 -26.95 -6.35 -0.37
C SER A 65 -28.05 -6.11 -1.39
N SER A 66 -29.31 -6.21 -0.97
CA SER A 66 -30.44 -5.77 -1.78
C SER A 66 -30.36 -4.29 -2.13
N SER A 67 -29.60 -3.51 -1.36
CA SER A 67 -29.36 -2.10 -1.61
C SER A 67 -28.22 -1.84 -2.62
N TRP A 68 -27.39 -2.84 -2.93
CA TRP A 68 -26.25 -2.65 -3.82
C TRP A 68 -26.69 -2.57 -5.28
N ASP A 69 -26.31 -1.49 -5.95
CA ASP A 69 -26.53 -1.34 -7.38
C ASP A 69 -25.44 -2.11 -8.17
N ALA A 70 -25.82 -3.25 -8.75
CA ALA A 70 -24.90 -4.10 -9.51
C ALA A 70 -24.52 -3.49 -10.88
N ASP A 71 -25.38 -2.63 -11.42
CA ASP A 71 -25.20 -2.02 -12.75
C ASP A 71 -24.37 -0.72 -12.67
N ALA A 72 -24.28 -0.12 -11.49
CA ALA A 72 -23.29 0.92 -11.22
C ALA A 72 -21.88 0.32 -11.41
N LEU A 73 -21.15 0.84 -12.41
CA LEU A 73 -19.77 0.51 -12.83
C LEU A 73 -18.69 0.59 -11.73
N THR A 74 -19.10 0.74 -10.47
CA THR A 74 -18.27 0.99 -9.31
C THR A 74 -17.93 -0.35 -8.68
N THR A 75 -16.89 -0.98 -9.23
CA THR A 75 -16.38 -2.30 -8.82
C THR A 75 -16.36 -2.43 -7.30
N PHE A 76 -17.12 -3.39 -6.76
CA PHE A 76 -17.18 -3.64 -5.32
C PHE A 76 -15.78 -3.63 -4.68
N PRO A 77 -15.60 -3.03 -3.49
CA PRO A 77 -14.35 -3.04 -2.72
C PRO A 77 -13.81 -4.44 -2.35
N THR A 78 -13.39 -5.25 -3.31
CA THR A 78 -12.68 -6.48 -3.01
C THR A 78 -11.28 -6.17 -2.45
N LYS A 79 -10.60 -7.18 -1.90
CA LYS A 79 -9.17 -7.10 -1.58
C LYS A 79 -8.31 -6.59 -2.74
N ASN A 80 -8.78 -6.78 -3.97
CA ASN A 80 -8.13 -6.34 -5.21
C ASN A 80 -8.76 -5.08 -5.80
N SER A 81 -9.79 -4.51 -5.16
CA SER A 81 -10.40 -3.27 -5.63
C SER A 81 -9.47 -2.09 -5.46
N GLU A 82 -9.65 -1.16 -6.38
CA GLU A 82 -8.79 0.00 -6.53
C GLU A 82 -8.87 0.97 -5.38
N LEU A 83 -9.89 0.91 -4.50
CA LEU A 83 -10.15 1.86 -3.40
C LEU A 83 -8.87 2.34 -2.72
N PRO A 84 -8.28 3.45 -3.22
CA PRO A 84 -6.95 3.81 -2.82
C PRO A 84 -7.05 4.39 -1.42
N TYR A 85 -6.11 4.02 -0.56
CA TYR A 85 -5.92 4.78 0.67
C TYR A 85 -5.67 6.26 0.32
N GLY A 86 -6.41 7.16 0.95
CA GLY A 86 -6.33 8.60 0.68
C GLY A 86 -7.18 9.07 -0.50
N ALA A 87 -7.95 8.20 -1.17
CA ALA A 87 -8.81 8.67 -2.25
C ALA A 87 -9.98 9.51 -1.73
N LYS A 88 -10.32 10.54 -2.51
CA LYS A 88 -11.53 11.32 -2.31
C LYS A 88 -12.67 10.56 -2.98
N VAL A 89 -13.69 10.23 -2.22
CA VAL A 89 -14.85 9.46 -2.67
C VAL A 89 -16.14 10.22 -2.40
N GLU A 90 -17.10 10.02 -3.29
CA GLU A 90 -18.51 10.34 -3.07
C GLU A 90 -19.25 9.04 -2.75
N LEU A 91 -20.10 9.07 -1.74
CA LEU A 91 -20.77 7.90 -1.18
C LEU A 91 -22.26 8.20 -1.02
N ASP A 92 -23.10 7.30 -1.52
CA ASP A 92 -24.52 7.25 -1.15
C ASP A 92 -24.69 6.16 -0.09
N LEU A 93 -25.06 6.59 1.11
CA LEU A 93 -25.12 5.78 2.31
C LEU A 93 -26.55 5.53 2.76
N PHE A 94 -26.81 4.30 3.19
CA PHE A 94 -28.02 3.86 3.86
C PHE A 94 -27.72 3.59 5.34
N GLU A 95 -28.55 4.10 6.25
CA GLU A 95 -28.40 3.84 7.68
C GLU A 95 -28.92 2.44 8.02
N GLN A 96 -28.05 1.61 8.59
CA GLN A 96 -28.38 0.24 8.93
C GLN A 96 -29.12 0.22 10.28
N ILE A 97 -30.29 -0.43 10.32
CA ILE A 97 -30.98 -0.73 11.57
C ILE A 97 -30.12 -1.72 12.35
N GLN A 98 -29.50 -1.27 13.44
CA GLN A 98 -28.68 -2.14 14.28
C GLN A 98 -29.58 -3.01 15.16
N PRO A 99 -29.28 -4.31 15.32
CA PRO A 99 -30.00 -5.16 16.26
C PRO A 99 -29.78 -4.68 17.70
N PRO A 100 -30.75 -4.90 18.61
CA PRO A 100 -30.60 -4.57 20.01
C PRO A 100 -29.37 -5.29 20.60
N GLY A 101 -28.47 -4.53 21.23
CA GLY A 101 -27.22 -5.04 21.80
C GLY A 101 -26.00 -4.99 20.86
N ALA A 102 -26.12 -4.42 19.66
CA ALA A 102 -24.95 -4.16 18.82
C ALA A 102 -23.95 -3.22 19.52
N ASN A 103 -22.65 -3.51 19.38
CA ASN A 103 -21.61 -2.66 19.92
C ASN A 103 -21.71 -1.25 19.31
N ALA A 104 -21.61 -0.20 20.14
CA ALA A 104 -21.60 1.21 19.72
C ALA A 104 -20.56 1.50 18.62
N ASP A 105 -19.54 0.65 18.54
CA ASP A 105 -18.42 0.77 17.62
C ASP A 105 -18.63 0.10 16.25
N SER A 106 -19.77 -0.58 16.06
CA SER A 106 -20.16 -1.24 14.81
C SER A 106 -20.54 -0.22 13.72
N PRO A 107 -20.29 -0.52 12.43
CA PRO A 107 -20.62 0.41 11.34
C PRO A 107 -22.13 0.66 11.31
N LYS A 108 -22.50 1.94 11.26
CA LYS A 108 -23.89 2.39 11.20
C LYS A 108 -24.39 2.56 9.77
N TYR A 109 -23.49 2.62 8.80
CA TYR A 109 -23.82 2.97 7.43
C TYR A 109 -23.34 1.92 6.45
N GLU A 110 -24.24 1.54 5.55
CA GLU A 110 -23.99 0.67 4.42
C GLU A 110 -23.94 1.48 3.13
N VAL A 111 -22.96 1.18 2.28
CA VAL A 111 -22.78 1.88 1.01
C VAL A 111 -23.72 1.30 -0.04
N ARG A 112 -24.58 2.15 -0.60
CA ARG A 112 -25.49 1.84 -1.69
C ARG A 112 -24.79 1.99 -3.04
N ARG A 113 -24.15 3.14 -3.24
CA ARG A 113 -23.38 3.53 -4.43
C ARG A 113 -22.19 4.37 -4.00
N TRP A 114 -21.14 4.38 -4.79
CA TRP A 114 -19.95 5.19 -4.51
C TRP A 114 -19.16 5.48 -5.77
N SER A 115 -18.41 6.58 -5.80
CA SER A 115 -17.51 6.90 -6.91
C SER A 115 -16.19 7.46 -6.39
N ILE A 116 -15.10 7.27 -7.14
CA ILE A 116 -13.81 7.91 -6.86
C ILE A 116 -13.82 9.27 -7.55
N LEU A 117 -13.79 10.34 -6.76
CA LEU A 117 -13.63 11.70 -7.26
C LEU A 117 -12.17 12.01 -7.55
N VAL A 118 -11.26 11.55 -6.69
CA VAL A 118 -9.80 11.73 -6.85
C VAL A 118 -9.07 10.45 -6.47
N ASP A 119 -8.35 9.87 -7.42
CA ASP A 119 -7.42 8.76 -7.19
C ASP A 119 -6.01 9.30 -6.90
N PRO A 120 -5.46 9.12 -5.68
CA PRO A 120 -4.12 9.53 -5.30
C PRO A 120 -3.03 8.94 -6.19
N ARG A 121 -3.25 7.75 -6.77
CA ARG A 121 -2.31 7.12 -7.71
C ARG A 121 -2.24 7.93 -9.00
N MET A 122 -3.39 8.27 -9.58
CA MET A 122 -3.45 9.06 -10.81
C MET A 122 -2.91 10.48 -10.58
N GLU A 123 -3.19 11.07 -9.42
CA GLU A 123 -2.62 12.35 -9.03
C GLU A 123 -1.09 12.27 -8.89
N ALA A 124 -0.56 11.22 -8.28
CA ALA A 124 0.89 11.01 -8.15
C ALA A 124 1.57 10.83 -9.53
N ILE A 125 0.95 10.08 -10.43
CA ILE A 125 1.41 9.90 -11.82
C ILE A 125 1.42 11.24 -12.56
N LYS A 126 0.34 12.03 -12.44
CA LYS A 126 0.24 13.35 -13.06
C LYS A 126 1.34 14.29 -12.56
N CYS A 127 1.55 14.36 -11.25
CA CYS A 127 2.61 15.18 -10.66
C CYS A 127 4.00 14.73 -11.14
N ALA A 128 4.26 13.42 -11.19
CA ALA A 128 5.55 12.89 -11.66
C ALA A 128 5.82 13.26 -13.13
N ARG A 129 4.80 13.23 -13.99
CA ARG A 129 4.91 13.65 -15.40
C ARG A 129 5.18 15.15 -15.52
N GLN A 130 4.50 15.98 -14.73
CA GLN A 130 4.71 17.43 -14.75
C GLN A 130 6.11 17.86 -14.30
N GLU A 131 6.74 17.10 -13.41
CA GLU A 131 8.13 17.36 -13.02
C GLU A 131 9.13 17.05 -14.14
N ILE A 132 8.89 15.99 -14.92
CA ILE A 132 9.75 15.63 -16.06
C ILE A 132 9.77 16.78 -17.08
N THR A 133 8.60 17.31 -17.45
CA THR A 133 8.51 18.41 -18.42
C THR A 133 9.21 19.68 -17.93
N LYS A 134 9.23 19.95 -16.61
CA LYS A 134 9.96 21.10 -16.07
C LYS A 134 11.47 20.92 -16.14
N ASP A 135 11.96 19.72 -15.83
CA ASP A 135 13.38 19.41 -15.89
C ASP A 135 13.88 19.44 -17.35
N GLU A 136 13.07 18.98 -18.31
CA GLU A 136 13.35 19.07 -19.76
C GLU A 136 13.38 20.53 -20.26
N GLN A 137 12.44 21.37 -19.82
CA GLN A 137 12.44 22.81 -20.18
C GLN A 137 13.66 23.57 -19.62
N VAL A 138 14.19 23.15 -18.46
CA VAL A 138 15.42 23.72 -17.89
C VAL A 138 16.66 23.25 -18.67
N GLN A 139 16.67 22.01 -19.18
CA GLN A 139 17.77 21.49 -20.00
C GLN A 139 17.76 22.02 -21.44
N GLU A 140 16.59 22.22 -22.06
CA GLU A 140 16.48 22.83 -23.40
C GLU A 140 17.02 24.27 -23.43
N GLN A 141 16.94 25.01 -22.32
CA GLN A 141 17.57 26.33 -22.23
C GLN A 141 19.10 26.31 -22.09
N GLN A 142 19.71 25.14 -21.81
CA GLN A 142 21.16 24.99 -21.70
C GLN A 142 21.83 24.27 -22.88
N VAL A 143 21.08 23.60 -23.76
CA VAL A 143 21.65 22.76 -24.84
C VAL A 143 21.15 23.18 -26.22
N ASN A 144 21.40 24.44 -26.59
CA ASN A 144 21.45 24.82 -28.00
C ASN A 144 22.84 24.48 -28.57
N SER A 145 23.14 23.19 -28.77
CA SER A 145 24.26 22.71 -29.63
C SER A 145 24.44 21.19 -29.61
N SER A 146 23.52 20.41 -30.19
CA SER A 146 23.81 19.13 -30.87
C SER A 146 22.52 18.43 -31.27
N SER A 147 22.49 17.87 -32.47
CA SER A 147 21.27 17.55 -33.24
C SER A 147 20.82 16.09 -33.21
N ASP A 148 21.29 15.26 -32.28
CA ASP A 148 20.97 13.82 -32.27
C ASP A 148 20.31 13.39 -30.95
N LEU A 149 18.99 13.55 -30.85
CA LEU A 149 18.21 13.15 -29.66
C LEU A 149 17.38 11.89 -29.93
N PRO A 150 17.54 10.82 -29.13
CA PRO A 150 16.78 9.59 -29.27
C PRO A 150 15.31 9.79 -28.86
N GLN A 151 14.42 9.06 -29.55
CA GLN A 151 12.97 9.11 -29.35
C GLN A 151 12.59 8.88 -27.88
N SER A 152 11.85 9.86 -27.34
CA SER A 152 11.28 9.86 -25.99
C SER A 152 10.52 8.56 -25.71
N THR A 153 10.96 7.83 -24.67
CA THR A 153 10.20 6.70 -24.14
C THR A 153 9.23 7.24 -23.09
N ASP A 154 7.94 6.95 -23.25
CA ASP A 154 6.81 7.44 -22.44
C ASP A 154 6.77 6.85 -21.00
N GLY A 155 7.95 6.52 -20.46
CA GLY A 155 8.16 5.89 -19.16
C GLY A 155 8.29 6.91 -18.04
N ILE A 156 7.58 6.68 -16.94
CA ILE A 156 7.76 7.48 -15.71
C ILE A 156 9.01 6.96 -14.99
N LEU A 157 9.97 7.85 -14.71
CA LEU A 157 11.11 7.54 -13.85
C LEU A 157 10.62 7.03 -12.48
N ALA A 158 10.98 5.78 -12.15
CA ALA A 158 10.52 5.11 -10.93
C ALA A 158 10.83 5.91 -9.65
N THR A 159 11.98 6.59 -9.62
CA THR A 159 12.41 7.47 -8.52
C THR A 159 11.43 8.62 -8.27
N LYS A 160 10.96 9.30 -9.33
CA LYS A 160 9.99 10.40 -9.24
C LYS A 160 8.62 9.91 -8.77
N TYR A 161 8.17 8.76 -9.27
CA TYR A 161 6.93 8.12 -8.81
C TYR A 161 6.98 7.79 -7.30
N PHE A 162 8.08 7.19 -6.83
CA PHE A 162 8.23 6.87 -5.41
C PHE A 162 8.37 8.11 -4.51
N ALA A 163 9.06 9.16 -4.97
CA ALA A 163 9.15 10.43 -4.26
C ALA A 163 7.76 11.07 -4.07
N SER A 164 6.97 11.15 -5.14
CA SER A 164 5.59 11.67 -5.10
C SER A 164 4.69 10.87 -4.15
N ARG A 165 4.75 9.54 -4.20
CA ARG A 165 3.99 8.66 -3.28
C ARG A 165 4.42 8.83 -1.82
N THR A 166 5.71 9.01 -1.57
CA THR A 166 6.26 9.24 -0.23
C THR A 166 5.77 10.57 0.33
N SER A 167 5.80 11.65 -0.46
CA SER A 167 5.29 12.96 -0.07
C SER A 167 3.79 12.93 0.26
N GLN A 168 2.98 12.23 -0.55
CA GLN A 168 1.57 12.01 -0.22
C GLN A 168 1.40 11.25 1.11
N TYR A 169 2.11 10.13 1.29
CA TYR A 169 2.05 9.34 2.53
C TYR A 169 2.42 10.16 3.77
N LEU A 170 3.46 10.98 3.69
CA LEU A 170 3.89 11.86 4.77
C LEU A 170 2.85 12.96 5.08
N LYS A 171 2.24 13.56 4.05
CA LYS A 171 1.14 14.52 4.22
C LYS A 171 -0.02 13.92 5.00
N TYR A 172 -0.38 12.66 4.72
CA TYR A 172 -1.46 11.97 5.41
C TYR A 172 -1.12 11.57 6.85
N ASN A 173 0.14 11.21 7.15
CA ASN A 173 0.51 10.73 8.48
C ASN A 173 0.99 11.80 9.45
N LYS A 174 1.40 12.98 8.96
CA LYS A 174 1.66 14.15 9.84
C LYS A 174 0.44 14.52 10.71
N GLN A 175 -0.77 14.16 10.27
CA GLN A 175 -2.02 14.38 11.00
C GLN A 175 -2.31 13.33 12.10
N LYS A 176 -1.53 12.24 12.24
CA LYS A 176 -1.84 11.12 13.16
C LYS A 176 -1.04 11.12 14.48
N LYS A 177 -0.31 12.19 14.81
CA LYS A 177 0.42 12.26 16.10
C LYS A 177 -0.52 12.67 17.24
N SER A 178 -1.48 11.82 17.58
CA SER A 178 -2.06 11.80 18.93
C SER A 178 -1.75 10.45 19.60
N PRO A 179 -1.60 10.41 20.95
CA PRO A 179 -1.10 9.24 21.65
C PRO A 179 -2.16 8.14 21.61
N ARG A 180 -1.86 7.02 20.95
CA ARG A 180 -2.75 5.85 20.93
C ARG A 180 -2.56 5.02 22.20
N THR A 181 -3.59 4.98 23.04
CA THR A 181 -3.77 4.05 24.14
C THR A 181 -3.89 2.61 23.59
N LYS A 182 -3.09 1.68 24.12
CA LYS A 182 -3.06 0.28 23.69
C LYS A 182 -4.24 -0.47 24.31
N LEU A 183 -5.11 -1.07 23.49
CA LEU A 183 -6.10 -2.06 23.90
C LEU A 183 -5.67 -3.44 23.39
N HIS A 184 -5.82 -4.42 24.27
CA HIS A 184 -5.49 -5.84 24.11
C HIS A 184 -6.60 -6.54 23.33
N ASP A 185 -6.25 -7.27 22.27
CA ASP A 185 -7.16 -8.21 21.59
C ASP A 185 -6.61 -9.64 21.74
N ASN A 186 -7.36 -10.47 22.46
CA ASN A 186 -7.36 -11.92 22.32
C ASN A 186 -8.67 -12.26 21.62
N ASP A 187 -8.64 -12.93 20.46
CA ASP A 187 -9.54 -14.08 20.27
C ASP A 187 -9.26 -14.93 19.03
N LYS A 188 -9.55 -16.23 19.23
CA LYS A 188 -9.40 -17.36 18.31
C LYS A 188 -10.52 -17.37 17.27
N SER A 189 -10.23 -17.82 16.05
CA SER A 189 -11.27 -18.18 15.07
C SER A 189 -11.00 -19.56 14.47
N GLU A 190 -11.97 -20.46 14.61
CA GLU A 190 -12.01 -21.77 13.96
C GLU A 190 -12.65 -21.72 12.56
N ASN A 191 -12.12 -22.62 11.72
CA ASN A 191 -12.68 -23.32 10.55
C ASN A 191 -13.97 -22.82 9.89
N LEU A 192 -13.87 -22.47 8.59
CA LEU A 192 -14.99 -22.54 7.65
C LEU A 192 -14.58 -23.18 6.32
N SER A 193 -15.50 -23.97 5.79
CA SER A 193 -15.37 -25.00 4.77
C SER A 193 -15.41 -24.50 3.31
N HIS A 194 -15.02 -25.42 2.44
CA HIS A 194 -14.72 -25.30 1.02
C HIS A 194 -16.00 -25.43 0.17
N MET A 195 -16.33 -24.42 -0.64
CA MET A 195 -17.25 -24.55 -1.79
C MET A 195 -16.55 -24.07 -3.06
N GLN A 196 -16.63 -24.89 -4.10
CA GLN A 196 -16.06 -24.66 -5.43
C GLN A 196 -17.16 -24.15 -6.36
N ASP A 197 -16.96 -22.96 -6.94
CA ASP A 197 -17.79 -22.43 -8.01
C ASP A 197 -17.00 -22.41 -9.33
N ASN A 198 -17.58 -23.08 -10.34
CA ASN A 198 -17.13 -23.09 -11.71
C ASN A 198 -17.85 -21.98 -12.48
N THR A 199 -17.14 -20.90 -12.84
CA THR A 199 -17.67 -19.85 -13.72
C THR A 199 -16.64 -19.50 -14.81
N PRO A 200 -17.02 -19.40 -16.10
CA PRO A 200 -16.09 -19.19 -17.19
C PRO A 200 -15.56 -17.75 -17.18
N LYS A 201 -14.23 -17.61 -17.21
CA LYS A 201 -13.52 -16.33 -17.22
C LYS A 201 -13.06 -16.01 -18.65
N ASN A 202 -13.73 -15.09 -19.31
CA ASN A 202 -13.19 -14.41 -20.49
C ASN A 202 -13.76 -13.00 -20.58
N LEU A 203 -13.19 -12.07 -19.81
CA LEU A 203 -13.26 -10.64 -20.13
C LEU A 203 -12.13 -9.88 -19.41
N LEU A 204 -11.25 -9.30 -20.22
CA LEU A 204 -10.29 -8.21 -19.97
C LEU A 204 -9.59 -8.18 -18.60
N LYS A 205 -8.42 -8.82 -18.53
CA LYS A 205 -7.44 -8.66 -17.45
C LYS A 205 -6.77 -7.28 -17.54
N PHE A 206 -7.29 -6.28 -16.82
CA PHE A 206 -6.50 -5.11 -16.46
C PHE A 206 -5.62 -5.45 -15.25
N ASP A 207 -4.33 -5.11 -15.36
CA ASP A 207 -3.27 -5.58 -14.46
C ASP A 207 -3.48 -5.13 -13.01
N GLN A 208 -3.77 -6.14 -12.19
CA GLN A 208 -3.98 -6.10 -10.76
C GLN A 208 -2.74 -5.55 -10.05
N CYS A 209 -2.88 -4.47 -9.28
CA CYS A 209 -1.92 -4.11 -8.24
C CYS A 209 -2.03 -5.06 -7.04
N SER A 210 -1.88 -6.36 -7.29
CA SER A 210 -1.63 -7.35 -6.26
C SER A 210 -0.29 -7.02 -5.61
N HIS A 211 -0.16 -7.23 -4.30
CA HIS A 211 1.14 -7.28 -3.66
C HIS A 211 1.90 -8.47 -4.24
N GLY A 212 2.60 -8.22 -5.35
CA GLY A 212 2.91 -9.17 -6.41
C GLY A 212 3.06 -10.63 -6.02
N ASP A 213 2.62 -11.52 -6.90
CA ASP A 213 2.70 -12.96 -6.65
C ASP A 213 4.11 -13.36 -6.17
N LYS A 214 4.22 -14.44 -5.39
CA LYS A 214 5.53 -14.90 -4.87
C LYS A 214 6.59 -15.01 -5.99
N LYS A 215 6.15 -15.30 -7.22
CA LYS A 215 6.98 -15.29 -8.44
C LYS A 215 7.50 -13.89 -8.79
N GLU A 216 6.62 -12.89 -8.84
CA GLU A 216 6.98 -11.50 -9.11
C GLU A 216 7.90 -10.92 -8.03
N LYS A 217 7.66 -11.24 -6.75
CA LYS A 217 8.58 -10.84 -5.67
C LYS A 217 9.98 -11.42 -5.84
N GLY A 218 10.07 -12.69 -6.25
CA GLY A 218 11.34 -13.32 -6.59
C GLY A 218 12.02 -12.66 -7.80
N GLN A 219 11.24 -12.32 -8.84
CA GLN A 219 11.77 -11.59 -10.00
C GLN A 219 12.32 -10.20 -9.62
N ARG A 220 11.65 -9.46 -8.74
CA ARG A 220 12.15 -8.16 -8.26
C ARG A 220 13.49 -8.29 -7.54
N ALA A 221 13.65 -9.30 -6.68
CA ALA A 221 14.93 -9.58 -6.03
C ALA A 221 16.04 -9.91 -7.04
N LYS A 222 15.71 -10.71 -8.06
CA LYS A 222 16.65 -11.07 -9.13
C LYS A 222 17.10 -9.85 -9.95
N ILE A 223 16.15 -9.00 -10.37
CA ILE A 223 16.42 -7.76 -11.12
C ILE A 223 17.27 -6.81 -10.28
N PHE A 224 16.93 -6.66 -9.00
CA PHE A 224 17.66 -5.76 -8.12
C PHE A 224 19.08 -6.27 -7.80
N ALA A 225 19.26 -7.57 -7.57
CA ALA A 225 20.58 -8.18 -7.43
C ALA A 225 21.45 -7.91 -8.66
N ARG A 226 20.88 -8.07 -9.87
CA ARG A 226 21.58 -7.79 -11.12
C ARG A 226 22.01 -6.32 -11.22
N TYR A 227 21.08 -5.40 -10.92
CA TYR A 227 21.37 -3.96 -10.89
C TYR A 227 22.53 -3.63 -9.93
N LEU A 228 22.55 -4.22 -8.73
CA LEU A 228 23.63 -3.99 -7.77
C LEU A 228 24.98 -4.48 -8.30
N ILE A 229 25.01 -5.67 -8.90
CA ILE A 229 26.23 -6.23 -9.51
C ILE A 229 26.73 -5.34 -10.65
N ASP A 230 25.84 -4.90 -11.53
CA ASP A 230 26.20 -4.04 -12.66
C ASP A 230 26.67 -2.66 -12.18
N LYS A 231 26.07 -2.12 -11.11
CA LYS A 231 26.38 -0.78 -10.59
C LYS A 231 27.70 -0.72 -9.81
N PHE A 232 27.98 -1.73 -9.01
CA PHE A 232 29.09 -1.72 -8.06
C PHE A 232 30.23 -2.67 -8.44
N GLY A 233 30.02 -3.56 -9.41
CA GLY A 233 30.98 -4.56 -9.83
C GLY A 233 31.00 -5.79 -8.94
N LEU A 234 31.55 -6.88 -9.47
CA LEU A 234 31.67 -8.15 -8.75
C LEU A 234 32.66 -8.08 -7.59
N ASP A 235 33.72 -7.28 -7.71
CA ASP A 235 34.79 -7.23 -6.71
C ASP A 235 34.30 -6.64 -5.39
N LEU A 236 33.51 -5.57 -5.43
CA LEU A 236 32.89 -5.02 -4.22
C LEU A 236 31.92 -6.02 -3.61
N MET A 237 31.11 -6.68 -4.44
CA MET A 237 30.10 -7.64 -3.97
C MET A 237 30.73 -8.88 -3.29
N ARG A 238 31.96 -9.25 -3.63
CA ARG A 238 32.69 -10.36 -2.98
C ARG A 238 33.12 -10.03 -1.54
N GLY A 239 33.25 -8.75 -1.20
CA GLY A 239 33.58 -8.30 0.16
C GLY A 239 32.49 -8.55 1.20
N GLY A 240 31.29 -8.96 0.76
CA GLY A 240 30.17 -9.31 1.63
C GLY A 240 29.12 -8.21 1.70
N VAL A 241 27.85 -8.62 1.70
CA VAL A 241 26.69 -7.72 1.65
C VAL A 241 25.85 -7.87 2.92
N MET A 242 25.48 -6.75 3.52
CA MET A 242 24.52 -6.71 4.62
C MET A 242 23.14 -6.24 4.12
N ASP A 243 22.17 -7.14 4.21
CA ASP A 243 20.76 -6.98 3.78
C ASP A 243 19.87 -6.62 4.98
N VAL A 244 19.73 -5.32 5.20
CA VAL A 244 18.98 -4.70 6.29
C VAL A 244 17.48 -4.72 5.98
N ALA A 245 16.68 -5.20 6.93
CA ALA A 245 15.25 -5.47 6.74
C ALA A 245 14.97 -6.44 5.57
N GLY A 246 15.90 -7.39 5.32
CA GLY A 246 15.86 -8.30 4.17
C GLY A 246 14.71 -9.33 4.18
N GLY A 247 13.90 -9.41 5.24
CA GLY A 247 12.69 -10.23 5.30
C GLY A 247 12.98 -11.72 5.22
N LYS A 248 12.74 -12.30 4.04
CA LYS A 248 13.02 -13.72 3.77
C LYS A 248 14.35 -13.93 3.05
N GLY A 249 15.17 -12.88 2.94
CA GLY A 249 16.48 -12.92 2.29
C GLY A 249 16.44 -13.19 0.80
N GLN A 250 15.36 -12.82 0.08
CA GLN A 250 15.27 -13.11 -1.36
C GLN A 250 16.37 -12.40 -2.15
N LEU A 251 16.70 -11.17 -1.78
CA LEU A 251 17.81 -10.41 -2.38
C LEU A 251 19.15 -11.11 -2.09
N SER A 252 19.44 -11.38 -0.81
CA SER A 252 20.63 -12.11 -0.38
C SER A 252 20.82 -13.47 -1.08
N ILE A 253 19.75 -14.23 -1.31
CA ILE A 253 19.82 -15.49 -2.06
C ILE A 253 20.24 -15.25 -3.52
N GLU A 254 19.69 -14.23 -4.17
CA GLU A 254 20.02 -13.91 -5.57
C GLU A 254 21.44 -13.36 -5.69
N LEU A 255 21.91 -12.54 -4.74
CA LEU A 255 23.31 -12.09 -4.69
C LEU A 255 24.28 -13.24 -4.47
N ALA A 256 23.99 -14.17 -3.55
CA ALA A 256 24.81 -15.36 -3.35
C ALA A 256 24.87 -16.26 -4.60
N LEU A 257 23.78 -16.35 -5.37
CA LEU A 257 23.74 -17.13 -6.62
C LEU A 257 24.49 -16.44 -7.76
N GLN A 258 24.29 -15.14 -7.96
CA GLN A 258 24.78 -14.40 -9.13
C GLN A 258 26.20 -13.88 -8.95
N ALA A 259 26.55 -13.41 -7.75
CA ALA A 259 27.85 -12.78 -7.46
C ALA A 259 28.75 -13.61 -6.54
N LYS A 260 28.28 -14.76 -6.04
CA LYS A 260 28.98 -15.56 -5.02
C LYS A 260 29.30 -14.77 -3.76
N SER A 261 28.47 -13.77 -3.46
CA SER A 261 28.62 -12.89 -2.32
C SER A 261 28.18 -13.56 -1.03
N TYR A 262 29.02 -13.46 -0.01
CA TYR A 262 28.60 -13.73 1.36
C TYR A 262 27.57 -12.67 1.79
N CYS A 263 26.43 -13.08 2.32
CA CYS A 263 25.35 -12.16 2.68
C CYS A 263 24.94 -12.34 4.14
N ILE A 264 24.83 -11.25 4.88
CA ILE A 264 24.25 -11.20 6.24
C ILE A 264 22.89 -10.53 6.15
N ILE A 265 21.83 -11.24 6.56
CA ILE A 265 20.47 -10.69 6.59
C ILE A 265 20.16 -10.26 8.01
N ILE A 266 19.81 -8.99 8.20
CA ILE A 266 19.33 -8.48 9.48
C ILE A 266 17.87 -8.08 9.33
N ASP A 267 16.97 -8.73 10.07
CA ASP A 267 15.57 -8.33 10.09
C ASP A 267 14.99 -8.49 11.50
N PRO A 268 14.38 -7.43 12.06
CA PRO A 268 13.88 -7.42 13.43
C PRO A 268 12.62 -8.28 13.61
N LEU A 269 11.92 -8.63 12.53
CA LEU A 269 10.76 -9.50 12.57
C LEU A 269 11.25 -10.95 12.64
N ILE A 270 11.27 -11.51 13.85
CA ILE A 270 11.43 -12.94 14.07
C ILE A 270 10.24 -13.66 13.42
N ARG A 271 10.40 -14.15 12.18
CA ARG A 271 9.31 -14.80 11.42
C ARG A 271 9.21 -16.31 11.66
N GLY A 272 9.68 -16.81 12.80
CA GLY A 272 9.59 -18.23 13.18
C GLY A 272 9.27 -18.40 14.65
N HIS A 273 8.34 -19.30 14.97
CA HIS A 273 8.29 -19.90 16.31
C HIS A 273 9.43 -20.94 16.38
N GLY A 274 10.54 -20.60 17.06
CA GLY A 274 11.68 -21.49 17.31
C GLY A 274 12.86 -21.38 16.33
N ASP A 275 13.90 -22.17 16.58
CA ASP A 275 15.20 -22.23 15.85
C ASP A 275 15.10 -22.77 14.41
N THR A 276 13.92 -22.67 13.78
CA THR A 276 13.73 -23.22 12.43
C THR A 276 14.59 -22.41 11.45
N PRO A 277 15.45 -23.05 10.64
CA PRO A 277 16.28 -22.34 9.68
C PRO A 277 15.40 -21.49 8.76
N MET A 278 15.63 -20.18 8.75
CA MET A 278 14.81 -19.24 7.97
C MET A 278 14.90 -19.48 6.46
N LEU A 279 15.96 -20.14 6.01
CA LEU A 279 16.10 -20.61 4.63
C LEU A 279 15.42 -21.96 4.45
N ARG A 280 14.53 -22.03 3.45
CA ARG A 280 13.86 -23.28 3.06
C ARG A 280 14.91 -24.31 2.61
N LYS A 281 14.72 -25.59 2.97
CA LYS A 281 15.59 -26.71 2.53
C LYS A 281 15.88 -26.71 1.03
N ARG A 282 14.87 -26.40 0.19
CA ARG A 282 15.02 -26.29 -1.28
C ARG A 282 16.00 -25.18 -1.69
N THR A 283 15.97 -24.05 -0.99
CA THR A 283 16.90 -22.93 -1.23
C THR A 283 18.31 -23.32 -0.85
N VAL A 284 18.49 -23.97 0.31
CA VAL A 284 19.81 -24.46 0.77
C VAL A 284 20.40 -25.42 -0.26
N LYS A 285 19.63 -26.42 -0.71
CA LYS A 285 20.06 -27.34 -1.77
C LYS A 285 20.44 -26.62 -3.06
N LYS A 286 19.66 -25.61 -3.48
CA LYS A 286 19.94 -24.81 -4.69
C LYS A 286 21.26 -24.05 -4.57
N LEU A 287 21.54 -23.43 -3.41
CA LEU A 287 22.79 -22.72 -3.15
C LEU A 287 23.98 -23.67 -3.12
N GLN A 288 23.84 -24.81 -2.43
CA GLN A 288 24.88 -25.84 -2.38
C GLN A 288 25.18 -26.43 -3.76
N SER A 289 24.15 -26.74 -4.57
CA SER A 289 24.35 -27.25 -5.93
C SER A 289 25.03 -26.26 -6.86
N ALA A 290 24.90 -24.96 -6.56
CA ALA A 290 25.55 -23.92 -7.32
C ALA A 290 26.98 -23.65 -6.83
N ASP A 291 27.43 -24.24 -5.72
CA ASP A 291 28.62 -23.82 -4.97
C ASP A 291 28.56 -22.33 -4.58
N SER A 292 27.43 -21.91 -4.01
CA SER A 292 27.19 -20.54 -3.54
C SER A 292 27.17 -20.48 -2.02
N PRO A 293 27.70 -19.40 -1.41
CA PRO A 293 27.66 -19.23 0.03
C PRO A 293 26.22 -19.15 0.55
N LEU A 294 25.97 -19.67 1.75
CA LEU A 294 24.66 -19.60 2.40
C LEU A 294 24.52 -18.24 3.10
N PRO A 295 23.45 -17.46 2.82
CA PRO A 295 23.17 -16.25 3.58
C PRO A 295 22.97 -16.55 5.07
N VAL A 296 23.54 -15.72 5.93
CA VAL A 296 23.47 -15.86 7.39
C VAL A 296 22.39 -14.93 7.92
N TYR A 297 21.39 -15.49 8.59
CA TYR A 297 20.34 -14.68 9.21
C TYR A 297 20.72 -14.28 10.63
N ARG A 298 20.60 -13.00 10.93
CA ARG A 298 20.84 -12.43 12.26
C ARG A 298 19.55 -11.73 12.73
N PRO A 299 18.76 -12.35 13.62
CA PRO A 299 17.56 -11.73 14.18
C PRO A 299 17.95 -10.68 15.22
N ILE A 300 18.64 -9.63 14.78
CA ILE A 300 19.10 -8.54 15.64
C ILE A 300 18.05 -7.44 15.58
N ILE A 301 17.56 -7.06 16.75
CA ILE A 301 16.84 -5.80 16.88
C ILE A 301 17.88 -4.70 16.77
N PHE A 302 17.78 -3.87 15.74
CA PHE A 302 18.66 -2.71 15.57
C PHE A 302 18.57 -1.82 16.80
N SER A 303 19.59 -1.91 17.62
CA SER A 303 19.88 -1.01 18.73
C SER A 303 21.28 -0.47 18.47
N LEU A 304 21.49 0.82 18.71
CA LEU A 304 22.81 1.44 18.58
C LEU A 304 23.71 0.92 19.71
N ASN A 305 24.31 -0.25 19.50
CA ASN A 305 25.29 -0.88 20.38
C ASN A 305 26.53 -1.29 19.60
N GLU A 306 27.63 -1.56 20.31
CA GLU A 306 28.93 -1.91 19.72
C GLU A 306 28.86 -3.11 18.77
N ASN A 307 28.02 -4.10 19.09
CA ASN A 307 27.84 -5.27 18.22
C ASN A 307 27.24 -4.90 16.85
N CYS A 308 26.26 -4.00 16.80
CA CYS A 308 25.68 -3.55 15.53
C CYS A 308 26.67 -2.70 14.73
N LEU A 309 27.44 -1.84 15.40
CA LEU A 309 28.48 -1.02 14.76
C LEU A 309 29.55 -1.89 14.12
N LYS A 310 30.00 -2.93 14.82
CA LYS A 310 30.98 -3.88 14.29
C LYS A 310 30.49 -4.59 13.02
N ILE A 311 29.22 -5.01 12.97
CA ILE A 311 28.66 -5.66 11.77
C ILE A 311 28.62 -4.67 10.59
N VAL A 312 28.29 -3.40 10.85
CA VAL A 312 28.31 -2.33 9.84
C VAL A 312 29.73 -2.13 9.30
N GLU A 313 30.73 -2.08 10.17
CA GLU A 313 32.15 -1.92 9.79
C GLU A 313 32.70 -3.11 8.99
N GLU A 314 32.27 -4.34 9.31
CA GLU A 314 32.66 -5.55 8.59
C GLU A 314 31.98 -5.69 7.21
N SER A 315 30.98 -4.86 6.91
CA SER A 315 30.19 -4.96 5.68
C SER A 315 30.75 -4.07 4.57
N SER A 316 31.11 -4.67 3.43
CA SER A 316 31.57 -3.91 2.26
C SER A 316 30.44 -3.14 1.54
N CYS A 317 29.20 -3.61 1.70
CA CYS A 317 28.02 -3.01 1.09
C CYS A 317 26.80 -3.20 2.01
N ILE A 318 26.04 -2.13 2.21
CA ILE A 318 24.80 -2.12 3.01
C ILE A 318 23.64 -1.85 2.07
N VAL A 319 22.65 -2.75 2.08
CA VAL A 319 21.45 -2.66 1.25
C VAL A 319 20.22 -2.84 2.13
N GLY A 320 19.17 -2.04 1.90
CA GLY A 320 17.91 -2.08 2.67
C GLY A 320 16.84 -1.20 2.05
#